data_AF-A0A9D6YX91-F1
#
_entry.id   AF-A0A9D6YX91-F1
#
_cell.length_a   1.000
_cell.length_b   1.000
_cell.length_c   1.000
_cell.angle_alpha   90.00
_cell.angle_beta   90.00
_cell.angle_gamma   90.00
#
_symmetry.space_group_name_H-M   'P 1'
#
loop_
_entity.id
_entity.type
_entity.pdbx_description
1 polymer ?
#
loop_
_entity_poly.entity_id
_entity_poly.type
_entity_poly.pdbx_seq_one_letter_code
_entity_poly.pdbx_strand_id
1 'polypeptide(L)'
;MRNKGFTLIELLVVISIIALLSSVALSSLNAARAKGRYATIIRQMKEIQTASHGYYTDTGSHAADTGPGGAPAFVPAYLRSWPTPPCGAGWTYDWDNWTSSNGFVGVHLHNTTLGAQYKLCTDTTSACSASSVQDILTVAQRSITCQ
;
A
#
# COMPACT_ATOMS: atom_id res chain seq x y z
N MET A 1 37.27 -39.42 -32.53
CA MET A 1 36.51 -39.12 -31.29
C MET A 1 35.05 -39.00 -31.67
N ARG A 2 34.17 -39.79 -31.07
CA ARG A 2 32.78 -39.96 -31.53
C ARG A 2 31.90 -38.96 -30.78
N ASN A 3 31.59 -37.83 -31.41
CA ASN A 3 30.69 -36.82 -30.85
C ASN A 3 29.28 -37.41 -30.75
N LYS A 4 28.80 -37.60 -29.51
CA LYS A 4 27.39 -37.90 -29.25
C LYS A 4 26.63 -36.57 -29.32
N GLY A 5 25.78 -36.42 -30.33
CA GLY A 5 24.84 -35.30 -30.42
C GLY A 5 23.62 -35.55 -29.53
N PHE A 6 23.02 -34.49 -29.01
CA PHE A 6 21.72 -34.56 -28.34
C PHE A 6 20.63 -34.93 -29.34
N THR A 7 19.69 -35.75 -28.90
CA THR A 7 18.49 -36.07 -29.68
C THR A 7 17.48 -34.92 -29.61
N LEU A 8 16.70 -34.74 -30.69
CA LEU A 8 15.62 -33.73 -30.71
C LEU A 8 14.61 -33.93 -29.58
N ILE A 9 14.37 -35.19 -29.20
CA ILE A 9 13.43 -35.53 -28.11
C ILE A 9 13.97 -35.13 -26.74
N GLU A 10 15.27 -35.27 -26.49
CA GLU A 10 15.89 -34.83 -25.23
C GLU A 10 15.74 -33.32 -25.06
N LEU A 11 15.98 -32.55 -26.13
CA LEU A 11 15.84 -31.10 -26.05
C LEU A 11 14.39 -30.66 -25.90
N LEU A 12 13.44 -31.38 -26.53
CA LEU A 12 12.02 -31.08 -26.46
C LEU A 12 11.43 -31.35 -25.05
N VAL A 13 11.85 -32.43 -24.39
CA VAL A 13 11.40 -32.75 -23.02
C VAL A 13 11.94 -31.74 -22.00
N VAL A 14 13.18 -31.25 -22.18
CA VAL A 14 13.76 -30.28 -21.26
C VAL A 14 13.01 -28.95 -21.30
N ILE A 15 12.75 -28.41 -22.50
CA ILE A 15 12.02 -27.15 -22.62
C ILE A 15 10.58 -27.27 -22.13
N SER A 16 9.95 -28.44 -22.27
CA SER A 16 8.58 -28.65 -21.79
C SER A 16 8.52 -28.68 -20.26
N ILE A 17 9.50 -29.29 -19.59
CA ILE A 17 9.60 -29.28 -18.13
C ILE A 17 9.92 -27.86 -17.61
N ILE A 18 10.84 -27.13 -18.25
CA ILE A 18 11.15 -25.74 -17.88
C ILE A 18 9.92 -24.84 -18.04
N ALA A 19 9.16 -24.99 -19.13
CA ALA A 19 7.93 -24.23 -19.37
C ALA A 19 6.88 -24.50 -18.27
N LEU A 20 6.69 -25.77 -17.89
CA LEU A 20 5.78 -26.14 -16.81
C LEU A 20 6.19 -25.50 -15.47
N LEU A 21 7.46 -25.67 -15.06
CA LEU A 21 7.95 -25.14 -13.79
C LEU A 21 7.95 -23.61 -13.74
N SER A 22 8.33 -22.96 -14.84
CA SER A 22 8.37 -21.49 -14.92
C SER A 22 6.98 -20.86 -14.84
N SER A 23 5.93 -21.52 -15.35
CA SER A 23 4.55 -21.03 -15.24
C SER A 23 4.06 -20.91 -13.79
N VAL A 24 4.37 -21.90 -12.94
CA VAL A 24 4.00 -21.89 -11.52
C VAL A 24 4.88 -20.93 -10.72
N ALA A 25 6.16 -20.81 -11.08
CA ALA A 25 7.06 -19.85 -10.45
C ALA A 25 6.60 -18.40 -10.69
N LEU A 26 6.20 -18.06 -11.93
CA LEU A 26 5.78 -16.71 -12.28
C LEU A 26 4.50 -16.28 -11.55
N SER A 27 3.52 -17.18 -11.41
CA SER A 27 2.28 -16.87 -10.67
C SER A 27 2.55 -16.60 -9.19
N SER A 28 3.46 -17.36 -8.57
CA SER A 28 3.88 -17.15 -7.18
C SER A 28 4.60 -15.81 -6.98
N LEU A 29 5.45 -15.40 -7.94
CA LEU A 29 6.20 -14.15 -7.88
C LEU A 29 5.29 -12.92 -7.98
N ASN A 30 4.26 -12.97 -8.83
CA ASN A 30 3.30 -11.88 -8.95
C ASN A 30 2.52 -11.66 -7.64
N ALA A 31 2.11 -12.74 -6.97
CA ALA A 31 1.48 -12.66 -5.65
C ALA A 31 2.43 -12.08 -4.58
N ALA A 32 3.71 -12.49 -4.59
CA ALA A 32 4.71 -11.97 -3.66
C ALA A 32 4.97 -10.46 -3.86
N ARG A 33 5.04 -10.01 -5.12
CA ARG A 33 5.21 -8.59 -5.47
C ARG A 33 4.03 -7.74 -4.98
N ALA A 34 2.79 -8.21 -5.18
CA ALA A 34 1.61 -7.53 -4.68
C ALA A 34 1.64 -7.38 -3.14
N LYS A 35 2.01 -8.44 -2.42
CA LYS A 35 2.20 -8.40 -0.96
C LYS A 35 3.26 -7.38 -0.52
N GLY A 36 4.37 -7.27 -1.25
CA GLY A 36 5.41 -6.26 -0.99
C GLY A 36 4.91 -4.83 -1.14
N ARG A 37 4.03 -4.56 -2.10
CA ARG A 37 3.40 -3.23 -2.28
C ARG A 37 2.47 -2.89 -1.12
N TYR A 38 1.63 -3.81 -0.67
CA TYR A 38 0.79 -3.58 0.51
C TYR A 38 1.60 -3.33 1.78
N ALA A 39 2.70 -4.07 1.98
CA ALA A 39 3.60 -3.83 3.10
C ALA A 39 4.22 -2.42 3.05
N THR A 40 4.54 -1.94 1.85
CA THR A 40 5.03 -0.57 1.63
C THR A 40 3.97 0.46 1.97
N ILE A 41 2.72 0.26 1.55
CA ILE A 41 1.60 1.16 1.88
C ILE A 41 1.44 1.29 3.38
N ILE A 42 1.41 0.16 4.08
CA ILE A 42 1.24 0.12 5.54
C ILE A 42 2.38 0.84 6.23
N ARG A 43 3.62 0.65 5.77
CA ARG A 43 4.79 1.37 6.28
C ARG A 43 4.62 2.88 6.09
N GLN A 44 4.25 3.32 4.89
CA GLN A 44 4.06 4.74 4.58
C GLN A 44 2.96 5.37 5.44
N MET A 45 1.82 4.69 5.62
CA MET A 45 0.73 5.20 6.46
C MET A 45 1.16 5.31 7.94
N LYS A 46 1.92 4.34 8.46
CA LYS A 46 2.49 4.43 9.82
C LYS A 46 3.52 5.54 9.97
N GLU A 47 4.30 5.82 8.92
CA GLU A 47 5.25 6.92 8.89
C GLU A 47 4.51 8.27 8.98
N ILE A 48 3.44 8.43 8.19
CA ILE A 48 2.54 9.60 8.26
C ILE A 48 1.91 9.72 9.65
N GLN A 49 1.41 8.62 10.21
CA GLN A 49 0.83 8.60 11.56
C GLN A 49 1.84 9.09 12.60
N THR A 50 3.07 8.60 12.54
CA THR A 50 4.15 9.01 13.45
C THR A 50 4.48 10.50 13.30
N ALA A 51 4.57 10.99 12.06
CA ALA A 51 4.82 12.40 11.77
C ALA A 51 3.72 13.32 12.31
N SER A 52 2.45 12.92 12.12
CA SER A 52 1.31 13.66 12.66
C SER A 52 1.27 13.69 14.19
N HIS A 53 1.73 12.60 14.85
CA HIS A 53 1.84 12.56 16.31
C HIS A 53 2.89 13.57 16.79
N GLY A 54 4.07 13.62 16.16
CA GLY A 54 5.11 14.60 16.48
C GLY A 54 4.59 16.04 16.35
N TYR A 55 3.86 16.35 15.27
CA TYR A 55 3.21 17.65 15.10
C TYR A 55 2.20 17.95 16.21
N TYR A 56 1.37 16.98 16.61
CA TYR A 56 0.41 17.15 17.69
C TYR A 56 1.12 17.39 19.04
N THR A 57 2.21 16.68 19.32
CA THR A 57 3.01 16.86 20.54
C THR A 57 3.55 18.29 20.64
N ASP A 58 4.01 18.87 19.53
CA ASP A 58 4.64 20.20 19.55
C ASP A 58 3.63 21.36 19.47
N THR A 59 2.49 21.17 18.79
CA THR A 59 1.50 22.24 18.55
C THR A 59 0.24 22.13 19.40
N GLY A 60 -0.01 20.96 20.01
CA GLY A 60 -1.23 20.66 20.74
C GLY A 60 -2.49 20.50 19.86
N SER A 61 -2.34 20.43 18.54
CA SER A 61 -3.46 20.33 17.59
C SER A 61 -3.10 19.49 16.38
N HIS A 62 -4.08 18.84 15.76
CA HIS A 62 -3.87 18.12 14.51
C HIS A 62 -3.80 19.08 13.32
N ALA A 63 -3.06 18.72 12.28
CA ALA A 63 -3.04 19.50 11.05
C ALA A 63 -4.44 19.58 10.42
N ALA A 64 -4.72 20.70 9.76
CA ALA A 64 -5.97 20.89 9.04
C ALA A 64 -6.17 19.82 7.96
N ASP A 65 -7.43 19.55 7.66
CA ASP A 65 -7.86 18.68 6.56
C ASP A 65 -7.21 19.11 5.24
N THR A 66 -6.76 18.13 4.47
CA THR A 66 -6.33 18.36 3.10
C THR A 66 -7.23 17.56 2.17
N GLY A 67 -7.47 18.06 0.95
CA GLY A 67 -8.14 17.23 -0.04
C GLY A 67 -7.24 16.08 -0.54
N PRO A 68 -7.79 15.13 -1.33
CA PRO A 68 -7.08 13.97 -1.84
C PRO A 68 -5.71 14.27 -2.46
N GLY A 69 -4.66 13.64 -1.94
CA GLY A 69 -3.27 13.84 -2.40
C GLY A 69 -2.59 15.10 -1.86
N GLY A 70 -3.28 15.90 -1.06
CA GLY A 70 -2.74 17.09 -0.42
C GLY A 70 -1.74 16.76 0.68
N ALA A 71 -0.67 17.55 0.77
CA ALA A 71 0.31 17.44 1.84
C ALA A 71 -0.11 18.31 3.03
N PRO A 72 -0.32 17.75 4.24
CA PRO A 72 -0.68 18.52 5.42
C PRO A 72 0.52 19.32 5.98
N ALA A 73 0.23 20.28 6.85
CA ALA A 73 1.21 21.24 7.39
C ALA A 73 2.38 20.58 8.16
N PHE A 74 2.20 19.36 8.68
CA PHE A 74 3.28 18.65 9.38
C PHE A 74 4.36 18.11 8.45
N VAL A 75 4.11 18.00 7.14
CA VAL A 75 5.06 17.36 6.21
C VAL A 75 6.45 18.02 6.28
N PRO A 76 6.65 19.32 5.98
CA PRO A 76 8.01 19.88 5.92
C PRO A 76 8.84 19.76 7.21
N ALA A 77 8.20 19.60 8.38
CA ALA A 77 8.88 19.48 9.67
C ALA A 77 9.07 18.02 10.14
N TYR A 78 8.11 17.13 9.86
CA TYR A 78 8.07 15.77 10.43
C TYR A 78 8.13 14.65 9.39
N LEU A 79 8.08 14.97 8.10
CA LEU A 79 8.13 13.98 7.01
C LEU A 79 8.92 14.52 5.81
N ARG A 80 9.86 13.73 5.28
CA ARG A 80 10.72 14.20 4.17
C ARG A 80 9.94 14.70 2.95
N SER A 81 8.83 14.03 2.62
CA SER A 81 7.94 14.37 1.51
C SER A 81 6.63 13.62 1.68
N TRP A 82 5.53 14.18 1.17
CA TRP A 82 4.26 13.45 1.10
C TRP A 82 4.40 12.24 0.16
N PRO A 83 4.23 11.00 0.65
CA PRO A 83 4.49 9.81 -0.16
C PRO A 83 3.40 9.58 -1.21
N THR A 84 3.70 8.76 -2.21
CA THR A 84 2.73 8.26 -3.19
C THR A 84 2.62 6.75 -3.03
N PRO A 85 1.39 6.18 -2.99
CA PRO A 85 1.21 4.74 -2.84
C PRO A 85 1.65 3.98 -4.10
N PRO A 86 2.28 2.79 -3.98
CA PRO A 86 2.78 2.01 -5.11
C PRO A 86 1.70 1.19 -5.84
N CYS A 87 0.50 1.77 -6.06
CA CYS A 87 -0.69 1.06 -6.54
C CYS A 87 -1.24 1.55 -7.88
N GLY A 88 -0.46 2.33 -8.62
CA GLY A 88 -0.86 2.85 -9.93
C GLY A 88 -1.76 4.08 -9.85
N ALA A 89 -2.31 4.50 -10.99
CA ALA A 89 -3.09 5.73 -11.11
C ALA A 89 -4.39 5.68 -10.28
N GLY A 90 -4.75 6.80 -9.68
CA GLY A 90 -6.00 6.98 -8.92
C GLY A 90 -5.89 6.73 -7.41
N TRP A 91 -4.83 6.05 -6.94
CA TRP A 91 -4.57 5.88 -5.51
C TRP A 91 -3.74 7.05 -4.97
N THR A 92 -4.22 7.66 -3.89
CA THR A 92 -3.53 8.76 -3.21
C THR A 92 -3.62 8.56 -1.70
N TYR A 93 -2.62 9.07 -0.97
CA TYR A 93 -2.79 9.31 0.45
C TYR A 93 -3.49 10.62 0.65
N ASP A 94 -4.39 10.63 1.60
CA ASP A 94 -5.17 11.80 1.94
C ASP A 94 -5.25 11.92 3.47
N TRP A 95 -5.18 13.14 3.95
CA TRP A 95 -5.11 13.43 5.38
C TRP A 95 -6.42 14.09 5.77
N ASP A 96 -7.19 13.39 6.59
CA ASP A 96 -8.46 13.91 7.07
C ASP A 96 -8.35 14.38 8.51
N ASN A 97 -8.92 15.54 8.78
CA ASN A 97 -9.20 16.02 10.13
C ASN A 97 -10.68 16.41 10.24
N TRP A 98 -11.53 15.40 10.39
CA TRP A 98 -13.00 15.52 10.46
C TRP A 98 -13.50 15.40 11.89
N THR A 99 -12.82 16.07 12.82
CA THR A 99 -13.20 16.12 14.25
C THR A 99 -14.65 16.58 14.47
N SER A 100 -15.21 17.41 13.59
CA SER A 100 -16.59 17.89 13.67
C SER A 100 -17.65 17.02 12.99
N SER A 101 -17.25 16.21 12.00
CA SER A 101 -18.21 15.58 11.06
C SER A 101 -18.35 14.09 11.25
N ASN A 102 -17.35 13.43 11.84
CA ASN A 102 -17.42 12.04 12.29
C ASN A 102 -16.42 11.75 13.42
N GLY A 103 -15.54 12.68 13.79
CA GLY A 103 -14.53 12.43 14.82
C GLY A 103 -13.36 11.60 14.31
N PHE A 104 -12.98 11.71 13.04
CA PHE A 104 -11.81 10.99 12.48
C PHE A 104 -10.65 11.95 12.29
N VAL A 105 -9.47 11.56 12.78
CA VAL A 105 -8.20 12.16 12.38
C VAL A 105 -7.25 11.07 11.94
N GLY A 106 -6.72 11.18 10.74
CA GLY A 106 -5.75 10.24 10.25
C GLY A 106 -5.55 10.27 8.75
N VAL A 107 -4.90 9.22 8.25
CA VAL A 107 -4.59 9.07 6.83
C VAL A 107 -5.47 7.99 6.21
N HIS A 108 -6.03 8.26 5.04
CA HIS A 108 -6.61 7.24 4.18
C HIS A 108 -5.83 7.02 2.90
N LEU A 109 -5.79 5.76 2.48
CA LEU A 109 -5.49 5.38 1.11
C LEU A 109 -6.80 5.49 0.33
N HIS A 110 -6.91 6.54 -0.48
CA HIS A 110 -8.11 6.91 -1.22
C HIS A 110 -7.94 6.58 -2.70
N ASN A 111 -8.96 5.97 -3.31
CA ASN A 111 -9.08 5.86 -4.75
C ASN A 111 -10.26 6.68 -5.28
N THR A 112 -9.96 7.78 -5.97
CA THR A 112 -10.99 8.71 -6.49
C THR A 112 -11.82 8.11 -7.62
N THR A 113 -11.27 7.12 -8.33
CA THR A 113 -11.92 6.48 -9.47
C THR A 113 -12.87 5.36 -9.03
N LEU A 114 -12.51 4.63 -7.99
CA LEU A 114 -13.28 3.49 -7.47
C LEU A 114 -14.14 3.84 -6.24
N GLY A 115 -13.95 5.02 -5.64
CA GLY A 115 -14.60 5.40 -4.38
C GLY A 115 -14.17 4.56 -3.18
N ALA A 116 -13.05 3.85 -3.28
CA ALA A 116 -12.54 2.96 -2.23
C ALA A 116 -11.62 3.74 -1.26
N GLN A 117 -11.79 3.51 0.05
CA GLN A 117 -10.98 4.15 1.09
C GLN A 117 -10.55 3.14 2.16
N TYR A 118 -9.29 3.20 2.55
CA TYR A 118 -8.73 2.42 3.66
C TYR A 118 -8.06 3.36 4.65
N LYS A 119 -8.47 3.31 5.91
CA LYS A 119 -8.13 4.35 6.89
C LYS A 119 -7.07 3.84 7.87
N LEU A 120 -6.25 4.77 8.38
CA LEU A 120 -5.41 4.59 9.55
C LEU A 120 -5.55 5.83 10.42
N CYS A 121 -6.14 5.63 11.59
CA CYS A 121 -6.32 6.67 12.58
C CYS A 121 -5.03 7.08 13.28
N THR A 122 -4.95 8.32 13.71
CA THR A 122 -3.87 8.82 14.58
C THR A 122 -4.25 8.87 16.05
N ASP A 123 -5.54 8.87 16.36
CA ASP A 123 -6.10 8.87 17.71
C ASP A 123 -7.20 7.81 17.88
N THR A 124 -7.74 7.71 19.11
CA THR A 124 -8.75 6.71 19.52
C THR A 124 -10.11 7.35 19.79
N THR A 125 -10.53 8.30 18.96
CA THR A 125 -11.90 8.82 18.99
C THR A 125 -12.90 7.75 18.53
N SER A 126 -14.19 7.92 18.82
CA SER A 126 -15.25 6.91 18.62
C SER A 126 -15.45 6.46 17.17
N ALA A 127 -15.06 7.26 16.16
CA ALA A 127 -15.09 6.86 14.75
C ALA A 127 -13.85 6.08 14.27
N CYS A 128 -12.82 5.98 15.10
CA CYS A 128 -11.65 5.14 14.83
C CYS A 128 -11.84 3.67 15.21
N SER A 129 -13.08 3.26 15.51
CA SER A 129 -13.43 1.92 15.98
C SER A 129 -13.47 0.83 14.90
N ALA A 130 -13.36 1.16 13.61
CA ALA A 130 -13.32 0.14 12.54
C ALA A 130 -12.58 0.61 11.28
N SER A 131 -11.25 0.58 11.31
CA SER A 131 -10.43 -0.14 10.32
C SER A 131 -8.95 0.05 10.66
N SER A 132 -8.48 -0.74 11.62
CA SER A 132 -7.06 -0.79 11.94
C SER A 132 -6.30 -1.26 10.69
N VAL A 133 -5.11 -0.74 10.44
CA VAL A 133 -4.16 -1.14 9.37
C VAL A 133 -4.12 -2.64 9.02
N GLN A 134 -4.50 -3.52 9.94
CA GLN A 134 -4.71 -4.95 9.67
C GLN A 134 -5.68 -5.20 8.52
N ASP A 135 -6.72 -4.38 8.35
CA ASP A 135 -7.66 -4.45 7.24
C ASP A 135 -6.97 -4.24 5.89
N ILE A 136 -5.84 -3.55 5.79
CA ILE A 136 -5.11 -3.48 4.53
C ILE A 136 -4.47 -4.85 4.21
N LEU A 137 -4.01 -5.63 5.19
CA LEU A 137 -3.48 -6.97 4.91
C LEU A 137 -4.58 -8.01 4.66
N THR A 138 -5.72 -7.92 5.35
CA THR A 138 -6.85 -8.86 5.23
C THR A 138 -7.84 -8.50 4.12
N VAL A 139 -8.11 -7.21 3.89
CA VAL A 139 -9.09 -6.70 2.91
C VAL A 139 -8.43 -6.35 1.57
N ALA A 140 -7.23 -5.75 1.55
CA ALA A 140 -6.63 -5.29 0.29
C ALA A 140 -6.27 -6.41 -0.68
N GLN A 141 -6.05 -7.64 -0.20
CA GLN A 141 -5.81 -8.80 -1.07
C GLN A 141 -6.99 -9.10 -2.02
N ARG A 142 -8.20 -8.60 -1.74
CA ARG A 142 -9.40 -8.86 -2.56
C ARG A 142 -9.84 -7.68 -3.42
N SER A 143 -9.36 -6.45 -3.17
CA SER A 143 -9.95 -5.24 -3.76
C SER A 143 -8.97 -4.12 -4.17
N ILE A 144 -7.71 -4.12 -3.73
CA ILE A 144 -6.73 -3.13 -4.16
C ILE A 144 -5.84 -3.74 -5.24
N THR A 145 -6.15 -3.57 -6.52
CA THR A 145 -5.29 -4.07 -7.62
C THR A 145 -4.07 -3.17 -7.81
N CYS A 146 -3.03 -3.34 -6.97
CA CYS A 146 -1.70 -2.78 -7.24
C CYS A 146 -1.02 -3.67 -8.29
N GLN A 147 -1.44 -3.57 -9.56
CA GLN A 147 -0.82 -4.26 -10.70
C GLN A 147 0.52 -3.64 -11.09
#